data_AF-A0A7D5HXC5-F1
#
_entry.id   AF-A0A7D5HXC5-F1
#
_cell.length_a   1.000
_cell.length_b   1.000
_cell.length_c   1.000
_cell.angle_alpha   90.00
_cell.angle_beta   90.00
_cell.angle_gamma   90.00
#
_symmetry.space_group_name_H-M   'P 1'
#
loop_
_entity.id
_entity.type
_entity.pdbx_description
1 polymer ?
#
loop_
_entity_poly.entity_id
_entity_poly.type
_entity_poly.pdbx_seq_one_letter_code
_entity_poly.pdbx_strand_id
1 'polypeptide(L)'
;MAFTFRRFGYLGAFLLVLAALFFVAFGAPPLDSLTGLQLVVFVVAGVFELLGGFGNPLRERVGALRLVGVGHVGLGVSMGLSAASESSLLFQALFGLTGLALVAFGVDYVLGGRYFETPTE
;
A
#
# COMPACT_ATOMS: atom_id res chain seq x y z
N MET A 1 -18.77 10.60 -11.21
CA MET A 1 -17.44 10.77 -10.58
C MET A 1 -17.20 9.68 -9.52
N ALA A 2 -16.24 8.80 -9.77
CA ALA A 2 -15.36 8.24 -8.73
C ALA A 2 -15.86 7.10 -7.78
N PHE A 3 -16.80 6.23 -8.16
CA PHE A 3 -17.11 5.04 -7.32
C PHE A 3 -15.94 4.04 -7.26
N THR A 4 -15.18 3.91 -8.35
CA THR A 4 -14.08 2.94 -8.46
C THR A 4 -12.89 3.32 -7.58
N PHE A 5 -12.53 4.61 -7.53
CA PHE A 5 -11.43 5.08 -6.69
C PHE A 5 -11.73 5.02 -5.18
N ARG A 6 -13.01 5.09 -4.78
CA ARG A 6 -13.38 4.96 -3.36
C ARG A 6 -12.97 3.61 -2.76
N ARG A 7 -12.88 2.55 -3.57
CA ARG A 7 -12.44 1.22 -3.12
C ARG A 7 -10.99 1.24 -2.63
N PHE A 8 -10.11 1.94 -3.34
CA PHE A 8 -8.73 2.18 -2.89
C PHE A 8 -8.70 3.02 -1.61
N GLY A 9 -9.59 4.01 -1.50
CA GLY A 9 -9.78 4.77 -0.26
C GLY A 9 -10.15 3.88 0.93
N TYR A 10 -11.09 2.96 0.75
CA TYR A 10 -11.48 2.00 1.79
C TYR A 10 -10.36 1.02 2.12
N LEU A 11 -9.60 0.56 1.12
CA LEU A 11 -8.41 -0.26 1.35
C LEU A 11 -7.39 0.51 2.20
N GLY A 12 -7.05 1.75 1.83
CA GLY A 12 -6.15 2.60 2.61
C GLY A 12 -6.62 2.80 4.05
N ALA A 13 -7.90 3.11 4.25
CA ALA A 13 -8.50 3.21 5.58
C ALA A 13 -8.37 1.91 6.38
N PHE A 14 -8.66 0.77 5.74
CA PHE A 14 -8.53 -0.55 6.36
C PHE A 14 -7.09 -0.86 6.77
N LEU A 15 -6.10 -0.56 5.93
CA LEU A 15 -4.68 -0.74 6.27
C LEU A 15 -4.29 0.12 7.49
N LEU A 16 -4.73 1.38 7.54
CA LEU A 16 -4.46 2.26 8.68
C LEU A 16 -5.14 1.78 9.97
N VAL A 17 -6.37 1.26 9.87
CA VAL A 17 -7.05 0.63 11.00
C VAL A 17 -6.28 -0.61 11.48
N LEU A 18 -5.79 -1.47 10.57
CA LEU A 18 -4.96 -2.61 10.94
C LEU A 18 -3.68 -2.18 11.66
N ALA A 19 -3.00 -1.15 11.16
CA ALA A 19 -1.81 -0.61 11.82
C ALA A 19 -2.14 -0.07 13.22
N ALA A 20 -3.24 0.67 13.37
CA ALA A 20 -3.67 1.17 14.68
C ALA A 20 -4.04 0.02 15.63
N LEU A 21 -4.77 -0.99 15.15
CA LEU A 21 -5.15 -2.17 15.93
C LEU A 21 -3.94 -2.96 16.41
N PHE A 22 -2.87 -3.03 15.64
CA PHE A 22 -1.61 -3.63 16.08
C PHE A 22 -1.08 -2.94 17.34
N PHE A 23 -1.00 -1.61 17.36
CA PHE A 23 -0.57 -0.87 18.56
C PHE A 23 -1.56 -0.95 19.72
N VAL A 24 -2.87 -1.02 19.44
CA VAL A 24 -3.89 -1.21 20.48
C VAL A 24 -3.76 -2.59 21.14
N ALA A 25 -3.49 -3.63 20.35
CA ALA A 25 -3.39 -5.00 20.84
C ALA A 25 -2.06 -5.31 21.54
N PHE A 26 -0.95 -4.77 21.03
CA PHE A 26 0.40 -5.10 21.48
C PHE A 26 1.12 -3.96 22.22
N GLY A 27 0.50 -2.78 22.32
CA GLY A 27 1.13 -1.58 22.88
C GLY A 27 2.22 -1.03 21.94
N ALA A 28 3.32 -0.55 22.52
CA ALA A 28 4.52 -0.13 21.78
C ALA A 28 5.63 -1.17 21.98
N PRO A 29 5.56 -2.33 21.29
CA PRO A 29 6.60 -3.35 21.44
C PRO A 29 7.93 -2.81 20.91
N PRO A 30 9.07 -3.29 21.45
CA PRO A 30 10.37 -3.00 20.85
C PRO A 30 10.39 -3.64 19.45
N LEU A 31 10.40 -2.78 18.42
CA LEU A 31 10.51 -3.20 17.03
C LEU A 31 11.99 -3.25 16.65
N ASP A 32 12.41 -4.29 15.94
CA ASP A 32 13.70 -4.28 15.26
C ASP A 32 13.64 -3.32 14.05
N SER A 33 14.81 -2.90 13.57
CA SER A 33 14.91 -1.87 12.53
C SER A 33 14.13 -2.23 11.26
N LEU A 34 14.08 -3.53 10.91
CA LEU A 34 13.42 -4.00 9.69
C LEU A 34 11.89 -3.99 9.85
N THR A 35 11.34 -4.52 10.96
CA THR A 35 9.90 -4.47 11.22
C THR A 35 9.41 -3.03 11.41
N GLY A 36 10.21 -2.18 12.07
CA GLY A 36 9.92 -0.76 12.19
C GLY A 36 9.81 -0.07 10.83
N LEU A 37 10.77 -0.31 9.93
CA LEU A 37 10.74 0.21 8.57
C LEU A 37 9.54 -0.33 7.79
N GLN A 38 9.28 -1.63 7.84
CA GLN A 38 8.13 -2.27 7.22
C GLN A 38 6.83 -1.58 7.65
N LEU A 39 6.64 -1.37 8.95
CA LEU A 39 5.44 -0.74 9.49
C LEU A 39 5.27 0.71 9.03
N VAL A 40 6.36 1.48 8.98
CA VAL A 40 6.34 2.85 8.44
C VAL A 40 5.92 2.84 6.98
N VAL A 41 6.53 1.98 6.16
CA VAL A 41 6.19 1.86 4.73
C VAL A 41 4.74 1.43 4.55
N PHE A 42 4.26 0.49 5.36
CA PHE A 42 2.86 0.04 5.37
C PHE A 42 1.88 1.16 5.68
N VAL A 43 2.16 1.97 6.70
CA VAL A 43 1.32 3.13 7.08
C VAL A 43 1.33 4.17 5.96
N VAL A 44 2.50 4.48 5.40
CA VAL A 44 2.63 5.43 4.29
C VAL A 44 1.83 4.94 3.07
N ALA A 45 1.91 3.65 2.75
CA ALA A 45 1.10 3.04 1.69
C ALA A 45 -0.40 3.25 1.94
N GLY A 46 -0.88 2.95 3.14
CA GLY A 46 -2.27 3.17 3.53
C GLY A 46 -2.73 4.63 3.40
N VAL A 47 -1.86 5.59 3.73
CA VAL A 47 -2.13 7.02 3.55
C VAL A 47 -2.27 7.37 2.06
N PHE A 48 -1.37 6.90 1.21
CA PHE A 48 -1.43 7.19 -0.24
C PHE A 48 -2.67 6.58 -0.92
N GLU A 49 -3.05 5.36 -0.55
CA GLU A 49 -4.32 4.73 -0.97
C GLU A 49 -5.53 5.57 -0.56
N LEU A 50 -5.54 6.02 0.71
CA LEU A 50 -6.62 6.84 1.27
C LEU A 50 -6.75 8.17 0.51
N LEU A 51 -5.62 8.85 0.29
CA LEU A 51 -5.55 10.12 -0.43
C LEU A 51 -5.92 9.95 -1.91
N GLY A 52 -5.58 8.82 -2.53
CA GLY A 52 -6.01 8.51 -3.89
C GLY A 52 -7.52 8.28 -3.99
N GLY A 53 -8.13 7.66 -2.97
CA GLY A 53 -9.53 7.29 -2.99
C GLY A 53 -10.53 8.41 -2.69
N PHE A 54 -10.16 9.39 -1.87
CA PHE A 54 -11.04 10.49 -1.46
C PHE A 54 -10.64 11.84 -2.07
N GLY A 55 -11.61 12.75 -2.24
CA GLY A 55 -11.34 14.09 -2.78
C GLY A 55 -10.52 14.93 -1.80
N ASN A 56 -9.36 15.43 -2.23
CA ASN A 56 -8.49 16.30 -1.44
C ASN A 56 -7.55 17.12 -2.37
N PRO A 57 -6.93 18.21 -1.88
CA PRO A 57 -6.09 19.08 -2.70
C PRO A 57 -4.88 18.39 -3.34
N LEU A 58 -4.35 17.33 -2.72
CA LEU A 58 -3.21 16.59 -3.27
C LEU A 58 -3.66 15.74 -4.47
N ARG A 59 -4.82 15.09 -4.35
CA ARG A 59 -5.44 14.32 -5.44
C ARG A 59 -5.71 15.16 -6.67
N GLU A 60 -6.16 16.40 -6.51
CA GLU A 60 -6.41 17.32 -7.63
C GLU A 60 -5.13 17.73 -8.34
N ARG A 61 -4.01 17.85 -7.62
CA ARG A 61 -2.71 18.23 -8.19
C ARG A 61 -1.96 17.08 -8.86
N VAL A 62 -1.98 15.90 -8.24
CA VAL A 62 -1.15 14.75 -8.65
C VAL A 62 -1.94 13.75 -9.48
N GLY A 63 -3.25 13.66 -9.27
CA GLY A 63 -4.14 12.66 -9.86
C GLY A 63 -4.35 11.44 -8.95
N ALA A 64 -5.58 10.94 -8.93
CA ALA A 64 -5.99 9.81 -8.08
C ALA A 64 -5.16 8.56 -8.35
N LEU A 65 -4.99 8.21 -9.63
CA LEU A 65 -4.31 7.00 -10.07
C LEU A 65 -2.84 6.96 -9.61
N ARG A 66 -2.14 8.09 -9.70
CA ARG A 66 -0.74 8.17 -9.25
C ARG A 66 -0.59 8.00 -7.74
N LEU A 67 -1.50 8.58 -6.96
CA LEU A 67 -1.50 8.42 -5.50
C LEU A 67 -1.75 6.96 -5.10
N VAL A 68 -2.76 6.32 -5.70
CA VAL A 68 -3.01 4.88 -5.52
C VAL A 68 -1.78 4.05 -5.96
N GLY A 69 -1.15 4.41 -7.07
CA GLY A 69 0.05 3.73 -7.54
C GLY A 69 1.21 3.76 -6.54
N VAL A 70 1.46 4.92 -5.92
CA VAL A 70 2.45 5.05 -4.83
C VAL A 70 2.06 4.19 -3.62
N GLY A 71 0.77 4.14 -3.29
CA GLY A 71 0.22 3.24 -2.26
C GLY A 71 0.53 1.77 -2.54
N HIS A 72 0.25 1.29 -3.74
CA HIS A 72 0.53 -0.09 -4.17
C HIS A 72 2.03 -0.41 -4.15
N VAL A 73 2.89 0.50 -4.61
CA VAL A 73 4.35 0.32 -4.52
C VAL A 73 4.79 0.20 -3.07
N GLY A 74 4.33 1.11 -2.20
CA GLY A 74 4.65 1.07 -0.77
C GLY A 74 4.20 -0.23 -0.13
N LEU A 75 2.96 -0.65 -0.39
CA LEU A 75 2.41 -1.90 0.15
C LEU A 75 3.22 -3.11 -0.33
N GLY A 76 3.56 -3.17 -1.63
CA GLY A 76 4.37 -4.24 -2.18
C GLY A 76 5.78 -4.30 -1.61
N VAL A 77 6.42 -3.14 -1.39
CA VAL A 77 7.72 -3.05 -0.70
C VAL A 77 7.60 -3.52 0.75
N SER A 78 6.56 -3.10 1.47
CA SER A 78 6.30 -3.58 2.83
C SER A 78 6.15 -5.10 2.88
N MET A 79 5.46 -5.71 1.91
CA MET A 79 5.35 -7.17 1.82
C MET A 79 6.70 -7.83 1.52
N GLY A 80 7.52 -7.23 0.67
CA GLY A 80 8.88 -7.70 0.39
C GLY A 80 9.79 -7.64 1.62
N LEU A 81 9.69 -6.59 2.44
CA LEU A 81 10.39 -6.49 3.72
C LEU A 81 9.93 -7.58 4.69
N SER A 82 8.63 -7.84 4.75
CA SER A 82 8.07 -8.93 5.56
C SER A 82 8.52 -10.30 5.09
N ALA A 83 8.66 -10.51 3.77
CA ALA A 83 9.18 -11.76 3.23
C ALA A 83 10.65 -11.95 3.64
N ALA A 84 11.45 -10.89 3.57
CA ALA A 84 12.88 -10.96 3.90
C ALA A 84 13.17 -11.25 5.38
N SER A 85 12.25 -10.92 6.30
CA SER A 85 12.41 -11.18 7.73
C SER A 85 11.96 -12.58 8.16
N GLU A 86 11.22 -13.30 7.32
CA GLU A 86 10.61 -14.58 7.68
C GLU A 86 11.46 -15.78 7.21
N SER A 87 11.37 -16.92 7.89
CA SER A 87 12.17 -18.13 7.58
C SER A 87 11.47 -19.13 6.67
N SER A 88 10.15 -19.04 6.56
CA SER A 88 9.34 -19.95 5.76
C SER A 88 9.45 -19.64 4.27
N LEU A 89 9.97 -20.59 3.49
CA LEU A 89 10.07 -20.47 2.02
C LEU A 89 8.71 -20.23 1.35
N LEU A 90 7.64 -20.86 1.87
CA LEU A 90 6.29 -20.65 1.36
C LEU A 90 5.83 -19.22 1.63
N PHE A 91 6.08 -18.70 2.84
CA PHE A 91 5.74 -17.31 3.18
C PHE A 91 6.51 -16.33 2.31
N GLN A 92 7.83 -16.54 2.18
CA GLN A 92 8.71 -15.74 1.33
C GLN A 92 8.22 -15.71 -0.12
N ALA A 93 7.89 -16.87 -0.69
CA ALA A 93 7.43 -16.96 -2.07
C ALA A 93 6.08 -16.24 -2.25
N LEU A 94 5.12 -16.47 -1.35
CA LEU A 94 3.80 -15.84 -1.44
C LEU A 94 3.88 -14.31 -1.27
N PHE A 95 4.53 -13.84 -0.22
CA PHE A 95 4.63 -12.40 0.06
C PHE A 95 5.57 -11.69 -0.92
N GLY A 96 6.66 -12.34 -1.32
CA GLY A 96 7.58 -11.82 -2.33
C GLY A 96 6.90 -11.67 -3.70
N LEU A 97 6.25 -12.72 -4.20
CA LEU A 97 5.55 -12.67 -5.49
C LEU A 97 4.37 -11.69 -5.47
N THR A 98 3.57 -11.69 -4.39
CA THR A 98 2.46 -10.74 -4.25
C THR A 98 2.96 -9.31 -4.15
N GLY A 99 4.05 -9.07 -3.40
CA GLY A 99 4.68 -7.77 -3.29
C GLY A 99 5.20 -7.26 -4.64
N LEU A 100 5.87 -8.11 -5.41
CA LEU A 100 6.34 -7.78 -6.76
C LEU A 100 5.19 -7.45 -7.71
N ALA A 101 4.08 -8.20 -7.65
CA ALA A 101 2.89 -7.92 -8.45
C ALA A 101 2.31 -6.54 -8.09
N LEU A 102 2.16 -6.24 -6.80
CA LEU A 102 1.69 -4.93 -6.33
C LEU A 102 2.61 -3.78 -6.76
N VAL A 103 3.93 -3.97 -6.68
CA VAL A 103 4.88 -2.98 -7.19
C VAL A 103 4.69 -2.77 -8.70
N ALA A 104 4.52 -3.84 -9.48
CA ALA A 104 4.31 -3.73 -10.93
C ALA A 104 3.02 -2.95 -11.26
N PHE A 105 1.90 -3.26 -10.60
CA PHE A 105 0.65 -2.50 -10.74
C PHE A 105 0.81 -1.05 -10.30
N GLY A 106 1.45 -0.82 -9.16
CA GLY A 106 1.66 0.52 -8.62
C GLY A 106 2.52 1.38 -9.52
N VAL A 107 3.61 0.84 -10.08
CA VAL A 107 4.45 1.54 -11.05
C VAL A 107 3.66 1.88 -12.31
N ASP A 108 2.87 0.96 -12.86
CA ASP A 108 2.04 1.26 -14.03
C ASP A 108 1.04 2.37 -13.73
N TYR A 109 0.40 2.36 -12.57
CA TYR A 109 -0.54 3.40 -12.15
C TYR A 109 0.14 4.77 -11.99
N VAL A 110 1.36 4.81 -11.45
CA VAL A 110 2.18 6.04 -11.39
C VAL A 110 2.49 6.56 -12.81
N LEU A 111 2.74 5.65 -13.76
CA LEU A 111 3.01 5.97 -15.16
C LEU A 111 1.75 6.25 -15.99
N GLY A 112 0.57 6.22 -15.38
CA GLY A 112 -0.70 6.57 -16.02
C GLY A 112 -1.52 5.39 -16.54
N GLY A 113 -1.19 4.15 -16.16
CA GLY A 113 -2.02 2.98 -16.46
C GLY A 113 -1.93 2.48 -17.89
N ARG A 114 -0.72 2.30 -18.41
CA ARG A 114 -0.49 1.96 -19.83
C ARG A 114 -0.56 0.47 -20.09
N TYR A 115 -0.21 -0.34 -19.11
CA TYR A 115 -0.01 -1.78 -19.27
C TYR A 115 -1.13 -2.60 -18.63
N PHE A 116 -1.73 -2.10 -17.55
CA PHE A 116 -2.84 -2.76 -16.86
C PHE A 116 -4.12 -1.95 -16.98
N GLU A 117 -5.25 -2.66 -16.87
CA GLU A 117 -6.56 -2.02 -16.80
C GLU A 117 -6.61 -1.07 -15.60
N THR A 118 -7.00 0.16 -15.87
CA THR A 118 -7.18 1.18 -14.86
C THR A 118 -8.64 1.56 -14.72
N PRO A 119 -9.06 2.01 -13.53
CA PRO A 119 -10.36 2.63 -13.36
C PRO A 119 -10.51 3.80 -14.34
N THR A 120 -11.40 3.66 -15.32
CA THR A 120 -11.84 4.79 -16.15
C THR A 120 -12.78 5.68 -15.34
N GLU A 121 -12.69 7.00 -15.54
CA GLU A 121 -13.47 8.00 -14.80
C GLU A 121 -14.98 7.92 -15.01
#